data_AF-A0A542ETJ2-F1
#
_entry.id   AF-A0A542ETJ2-F1
#
_cell.length_a   1.000
_cell.length_b   1.000
_cell.length_c   1.000
_cell.angle_alpha   90.00
_cell.angle_beta   90.00
_cell.angle_gamma   90.00
#
_symmetry.space_group_name_H-M   'P 1'
#
loop_
_entity.id
_entity.type
_entity.pdbx_description
1 polymer ?
#
loop_
_entity_poly.entity_id
_entity_poly.type
_entity_poly.pdbx_seq_one_letter_code
_entity_poly.pdbx_strand_id
1 'polypeptide(L)'
;MDIYTAGRDFVRRDARLLERRLFATIFEGADPHGVVDALRGFQNADGGFGWGLEPDKRCPDSLPLDVEVAFDTLLAAGARDDDMVRRAVDWLESVATPEGAVPLCGPAVEGYPRAEHIAEWTYQPDVNPTAGLVGRLHKLGIEHPWRDKASAWCATRIAQGFPEDAHGMHEVLEYLEHTGDADFDQVREWLPKLQHYRADAADPTYGVTPLQFAPTPDSYWRPLFTDEQLDAHLDRMIADQQPDGGWAITWEPPGPAATLEYRGIVTVGALRTLKAYNRL
;
A
#
# COMPACT_ATOMS: atom_id res chain seq x y z
N MET A 1 5.29 -6.59 28.34
CA MET A 1 4.01 -6.37 27.65
C MET A 1 4.05 -7.24 26.41
N ASP A 2 3.02 -7.99 26.09
CA ASP A 2 2.98 -8.77 24.85
C ASP A 2 2.98 -7.84 23.61
N ILE A 3 3.29 -8.42 22.44
CA ILE A 3 3.47 -7.70 21.18
C ILE A 3 2.23 -6.89 20.83
N TYR A 4 1.05 -7.50 20.95
CA TYR A 4 -0.22 -6.86 20.64
C TYR A 4 -0.49 -5.67 21.56
N THR A 5 -0.35 -5.84 22.87
CA THR A 5 -0.62 -4.79 23.86
C THR A 5 0.34 -3.61 23.68
N ALA A 6 1.62 -3.88 23.41
CA ALA A 6 2.62 -2.83 23.17
C ALA A 6 2.32 -2.06 21.87
N GLY A 7 2.01 -2.77 20.79
CA GLY A 7 1.64 -2.15 19.51
C GLY A 7 0.34 -1.35 19.57
N ARG A 8 -0.68 -1.85 20.27
CA ARG A 8 -1.92 -1.12 20.54
C ARG A 8 -1.66 0.19 21.27
N ASP A 9 -0.85 0.15 22.32
CA ASP A 9 -0.58 1.31 23.16
C ASP A 9 0.27 2.35 22.39
N PHE A 10 1.18 1.90 21.50
CA PHE A 10 1.85 2.77 20.53
C PHE A 10 0.86 3.45 19.59
N VAL A 11 -0.03 2.70 18.93
CA VAL A 11 -1.00 3.26 17.97
C VAL A 11 -1.91 4.31 18.63
N ARG A 12 -2.40 4.03 19.85
CA ARG A 12 -3.26 4.96 20.60
C ARG A 12 -2.54 6.26 20.98
N ARG A 13 -1.24 6.17 21.28
CA ARG A 13 -0.42 7.31 21.72
C ARG A 13 0.05 8.15 20.55
N ASP A 14 0.63 7.52 19.53
CA ASP A 14 1.49 8.18 18.55
C ASP A 14 0.96 8.18 17.11
N ALA A 15 0.15 7.20 16.69
CA ALA A 15 -0.36 7.13 15.31
C ALA A 15 -1.42 8.22 15.02
N ARG A 16 -1.74 8.50 13.75
CA ARG A 16 -2.82 9.45 13.40
C ARG A 16 -4.18 8.89 13.76
N LEU A 17 -5.20 9.75 13.69
CA LEU A 17 -6.59 9.34 13.87
C LEU A 17 -6.99 8.22 12.89
N LEU A 18 -6.51 8.27 11.64
CA LEU A 18 -6.82 7.25 10.63
C LEU A 18 -6.37 5.86 11.08
N GLU A 19 -5.10 5.69 11.41
CA GLU A 19 -4.56 4.41 11.87
C GLU A 19 -5.16 3.96 13.22
N ARG A 20 -5.53 4.89 14.11
CA ARG A 20 -6.26 4.57 15.35
C ARG A 20 -7.65 3.98 15.06
N ARG A 21 -8.38 4.56 14.10
CA ARG A 21 -9.71 4.07 13.67
C ARG A 21 -9.60 2.72 12.97
N LEU A 22 -8.59 2.58 12.10
CA LEU A 22 -8.30 1.33 11.41
C LEU A 22 -7.95 0.22 12.40
N PHE A 23 -7.09 0.49 13.38
CA PHE A 23 -6.76 -0.44 14.45
C PHE A 23 -8.00 -0.88 15.23
N ALA A 24 -8.82 0.06 15.70
CA ALA A 24 -10.03 -0.26 16.45
C ALA A 24 -11.02 -1.13 15.64
N THR A 25 -11.09 -0.90 14.32
CA THR A 25 -11.92 -1.72 13.42
C THR A 25 -11.38 -3.15 13.30
N ILE A 26 -10.08 -3.31 13.03
CA ILE A 26 -9.45 -4.62 12.79
C ILE A 26 -9.36 -5.48 14.05
N PHE A 27 -9.10 -4.86 15.21
CA PHE A 27 -8.75 -5.59 16.44
C PHE A 27 -9.78 -5.47 17.57
N GLU A 28 -10.64 -4.44 17.55
CA GLU A 28 -11.52 -4.13 18.69
C GLU A 28 -13.02 -4.15 18.32
N GLY A 29 -13.35 -4.52 17.08
CA GLY A 29 -14.73 -4.65 16.61
C GLY A 29 -15.47 -3.32 16.46
N ALA A 30 -14.74 -2.21 16.30
CA ALA A 30 -15.34 -0.91 16.01
C ALA A 30 -15.98 -0.89 14.60
N ASP A 31 -16.97 -0.01 14.42
CA ASP A 31 -17.63 0.18 13.13
C ASP A 31 -16.64 0.71 12.06
N PRO A 32 -16.48 0.01 10.92
CA PRO A 32 -15.62 0.44 9.81
C PRO A 32 -15.97 1.83 9.27
N HIS A 33 -17.19 2.35 9.47
CA HIS A 33 -17.56 3.70 9.03
C HIS A 33 -16.68 4.79 9.66
N GLY A 34 -16.15 4.56 10.86
CA GLY A 34 -15.22 5.49 11.51
C GLY A 34 -13.90 5.67 10.76
N VAL A 35 -13.51 4.70 9.92
CA VAL A 35 -12.35 4.81 9.01
C VAL A 35 -12.71 5.68 7.81
N VAL A 36 -13.90 5.48 7.24
CA VAL A 36 -14.42 6.31 6.14
C VAL A 36 -14.49 7.78 6.56
N ASP A 37 -15.02 8.06 7.76
CA ASP A 37 -15.06 9.42 8.33
C ASP A 37 -13.68 10.07 8.42
N ALA A 38 -12.66 9.31 8.81
CA ALA A 38 -11.29 9.81 8.87
C ALA A 38 -10.72 10.07 7.46
N LEU A 39 -10.97 9.18 6.49
CA LEU A 39 -10.55 9.34 5.10
C LEU A 39 -11.18 10.56 4.41
N ARG A 40 -12.43 10.92 4.76
CA ARG A 40 -13.08 12.15 4.23
C ARG A 40 -12.26 13.41 4.46
N GLY A 41 -11.46 13.46 5.52
CA GLY A 41 -10.56 14.57 5.81
C GLY A 41 -9.40 14.73 4.82
N PHE A 42 -9.11 13.70 4.02
CA PHE A 42 -8.04 13.68 3.02
C PHE A 42 -8.57 13.80 1.58
N GLN A 43 -9.88 13.63 1.36
CA GLN A 43 -10.47 13.72 0.02
C GLN A 43 -10.75 15.19 -0.35
N ASN A 44 -10.24 15.62 -1.50
CA ASN A 44 -10.41 16.95 -2.03
C ASN A 44 -11.77 17.13 -2.73
N ALA A 45 -12.11 18.38 -3.03
CA ALA A 45 -13.36 18.73 -3.72
C ALA A 45 -13.44 18.11 -5.14
N ASP A 46 -12.30 17.95 -5.80
CA ASP A 46 -12.16 17.33 -7.12
C ASP A 46 -12.35 15.80 -7.12
N GLY A 47 -12.42 15.17 -5.93
CA GLY A 47 -12.63 13.74 -5.76
C GLY A 47 -11.36 12.94 -5.47
N GLY A 48 -10.19 13.49 -5.76
CA GLY A 48 -8.90 12.87 -5.44
C GLY A 48 -8.53 12.98 -3.95
N PHE A 49 -7.39 12.42 -3.58
CA PHE A 49 -6.88 12.43 -2.20
C PHE A 49 -5.52 13.11 -2.12
N GLY A 50 -5.24 13.77 -1.00
CA GLY A 50 -3.99 14.48 -0.74
C GLY A 50 -3.74 14.65 0.75
N TRP A 51 -3.31 15.84 1.17
CA TRP A 51 -3.10 16.25 2.57
C TRP A 51 -2.10 15.38 3.36
N GLY A 52 -1.14 14.78 2.66
CA GLY A 52 -0.19 13.84 3.25
C GLY A 52 -0.84 12.57 3.77
N LEU A 53 -1.93 12.11 3.13
CA LEU A 53 -2.51 10.79 3.40
C LEU A 53 -1.42 9.72 3.27
N GLU A 54 -0.71 9.74 2.15
CA GLU A 54 0.62 9.16 2.03
C GLU A 54 1.66 10.10 2.70
N PRO A 55 2.36 9.67 3.78
CA PRO A 55 3.17 10.58 4.60
C PRO A 55 4.52 11.04 4.03
N ASP A 56 5.08 10.38 3.01
CA ASP A 56 6.38 10.74 2.41
C ASP A 56 6.31 12.08 1.66
N LYS A 57 5.12 12.63 1.49
CA LYS A 57 4.90 13.99 0.97
C LYS A 57 3.85 14.72 1.78
N ARG A 58 4.03 16.03 1.94
CA ARG A 58 3.06 16.90 2.63
C ARG A 58 2.19 17.71 1.67
N CYS A 59 2.16 17.29 0.40
CA CYS A 59 1.37 17.93 -0.64
C CYS A 59 -0.14 17.78 -0.34
N PRO A 60 -0.92 18.88 -0.34
CA PRO A 60 -2.37 18.86 -0.15
C PRO A 60 -3.14 18.49 -1.43
N ASP A 61 -2.52 18.67 -2.59
CA ASP A 61 -3.12 18.42 -3.89
C ASP A 61 -3.43 16.93 -4.08
N SER A 62 -4.40 16.66 -4.96
CA SER A 62 -4.82 15.30 -5.28
C SER A 62 -3.73 14.55 -6.06
N LEU A 63 -3.34 13.35 -5.61
CA LEU A 63 -2.32 12.52 -6.26
C LEU A 63 -2.75 11.04 -6.32
N PRO A 64 -2.40 10.28 -7.38
CA PRO A 64 -2.86 8.89 -7.51
C PRO A 64 -2.33 7.97 -6.38
N LEU A 65 -1.12 8.23 -5.89
CA LEU A 65 -0.56 7.55 -4.71
C LEU A 65 -1.46 7.68 -3.47
N ASP A 66 -2.07 8.84 -3.22
CA ASP A 66 -3.00 8.98 -2.08
C ASP A 66 -4.32 8.24 -2.32
N VAL A 67 -4.79 8.16 -3.57
CA VAL A 67 -5.97 7.36 -3.91
C VAL A 67 -5.71 5.88 -3.61
N GLU A 68 -4.52 5.39 -3.93
CA GLU A 68 -4.11 4.02 -3.61
C GLU A 68 -4.11 3.76 -2.10
N VAL A 69 -3.50 4.65 -1.30
CA VAL A 69 -3.51 4.56 0.17
C VAL A 69 -4.94 4.60 0.73
N ALA A 70 -5.83 5.41 0.15
CA ALA A 70 -7.24 5.44 0.55
C ALA A 70 -7.93 4.10 0.28
N PHE A 71 -7.72 3.50 -0.89
CA PHE A 71 -8.29 2.21 -1.26
C PHE A 71 -7.75 1.07 -0.39
N ASP A 72 -6.44 1.05 -0.12
CA ASP A 72 -5.82 0.09 0.80
C ASP A 72 -6.40 0.19 2.20
N THR A 73 -6.67 1.41 2.66
CA THR A 73 -7.26 1.67 3.97
C THR A 73 -8.72 1.18 4.04
N LEU A 74 -9.52 1.41 3.00
CA LEU A 74 -10.90 0.90 2.90
C LEU A 74 -10.92 -0.63 2.89
N LEU A 75 -10.08 -1.25 2.06
CA LEU A 75 -9.95 -2.72 1.96
C LEU A 75 -9.52 -3.32 3.30
N ALA A 76 -8.51 -2.75 3.96
CA ALA A 76 -8.04 -3.21 5.26
C ALA A 76 -9.09 -3.11 6.37
N ALA A 77 -9.97 -2.08 6.30
CA ALA A 77 -11.07 -1.91 7.24
C ALA A 77 -12.28 -2.81 6.94
N GLY A 78 -12.33 -3.47 5.77
CA GLY A 78 -13.56 -4.07 5.26
C GLY A 78 -14.68 -3.04 5.04
N ALA A 79 -14.30 -1.77 4.79
CA ALA A 79 -15.20 -0.66 4.58
C ALA A 79 -15.44 -0.42 3.08
N ARG A 80 -16.60 0.15 2.76
CA ARG A 80 -16.95 0.55 1.41
C ARG A 80 -17.80 1.81 1.43
N ASP A 81 -17.41 2.82 0.67
CA ASP A 81 -18.16 4.04 0.42
C ASP A 81 -18.14 4.31 -1.09
N ASP A 82 -19.23 3.96 -1.77
CA ASP A 82 -19.30 3.97 -3.24
C ASP A 82 -19.17 5.38 -3.82
N ASP A 83 -19.66 6.41 -3.13
CA ASP A 83 -19.55 7.79 -3.59
C ASP A 83 -18.11 8.29 -3.48
N MET A 84 -17.46 8.04 -2.33
CA MET A 84 -16.04 8.36 -2.13
C MET A 84 -15.17 7.69 -3.20
N VAL A 85 -15.36 6.40 -3.44
CA VAL A 85 -14.55 5.66 -4.42
C VAL A 85 -14.86 6.13 -5.84
N ARG A 86 -16.13 6.31 -6.22
CA ARG A 86 -16.47 6.79 -7.58
C ARG A 86 -15.88 8.15 -7.87
N ARG A 87 -15.97 9.11 -6.94
CA ARG A 87 -15.35 10.43 -7.09
C ARG A 87 -13.83 10.35 -7.28
N ALA A 88 -13.17 9.44 -6.58
CA ALA A 88 -11.73 9.22 -6.76
C ALA A 88 -11.39 8.62 -8.12
N VAL A 89 -12.22 7.71 -8.63
CA VAL A 89 -12.02 7.11 -9.96
C VAL A 89 -12.37 8.08 -11.10
N ASP A 90 -13.39 8.92 -10.95
CA ASP A 90 -13.69 10.02 -11.87
C ASP A 90 -12.48 10.98 -11.95
N TRP A 91 -11.88 11.29 -10.80
CA TRP A 91 -10.67 12.11 -10.74
C TRP A 91 -9.47 11.43 -11.41
N LEU A 92 -9.23 10.13 -11.16
CA LEU A 92 -8.20 9.34 -11.84
C LEU A 92 -8.37 9.35 -13.36
N GLU A 93 -9.60 9.22 -13.86
CA GLU A 93 -9.87 9.33 -15.30
C GLU A 93 -9.48 10.70 -15.86
N SER A 94 -9.72 11.76 -15.10
CA SER A 94 -9.44 13.13 -15.53
C SER A 94 -7.96 13.47 -15.66
N VAL A 95 -7.09 12.76 -14.91
CA VAL A 95 -5.63 12.99 -14.89
C VAL A 95 -4.84 11.92 -15.65
N ALA A 96 -5.52 10.85 -16.10
CA ALA A 96 -4.89 9.76 -16.83
C ALA A 96 -4.44 10.18 -18.24
N THR A 97 -3.48 9.43 -18.80
CA THR A 97 -3.19 9.48 -20.24
C THR A 97 -4.41 9.01 -21.05
N PRO A 98 -4.46 9.28 -22.37
CA PRO A 98 -5.53 8.77 -23.23
C PRO A 98 -5.73 7.25 -23.15
N GLU A 99 -4.66 6.51 -22.84
CA GLU A 99 -4.65 5.04 -22.68
C GLU A 99 -5.05 4.58 -21.27
N GLY A 100 -5.19 5.49 -20.29
CA GLY A 100 -5.66 5.19 -18.94
C GLY A 100 -4.58 5.09 -17.86
N ALA A 101 -3.31 5.30 -18.19
CA ALA A 101 -2.21 5.26 -17.22
C ALA A 101 -2.19 6.53 -16.36
N VAL A 102 -1.80 6.40 -15.09
CA VAL A 102 -1.62 7.53 -14.17
C VAL A 102 -0.21 7.52 -13.59
N PRO A 103 0.38 8.69 -13.28
CA PRO A 103 1.66 8.76 -12.58
C PRO A 103 1.49 8.46 -11.09
N LEU A 104 2.60 8.19 -10.40
CA LEU A 104 2.58 7.99 -8.94
C LEU A 104 2.26 9.31 -8.21
N CYS A 105 2.96 10.36 -8.59
CA CYS A 105 2.77 11.72 -8.12
C CYS A 105 2.75 12.69 -9.32
N GLY A 106 2.74 13.99 -9.05
CA GLY A 106 2.86 15.02 -10.08
C GLY A 106 3.71 16.19 -9.59
N PRO A 107 4.08 17.14 -10.48
CA PRO A 107 5.00 18.24 -10.18
C PRO A 107 4.60 19.12 -8.98
N ALA A 108 3.33 19.09 -8.58
CA ALA A 108 2.82 19.81 -7.41
C ALA A 108 3.58 19.45 -6.11
N VAL A 109 4.12 18.23 -5.99
CA VAL A 109 4.87 17.82 -4.79
C VAL A 109 6.12 18.65 -4.55
N GLU A 110 6.70 19.27 -5.58
CA GLU A 110 7.89 20.12 -5.45
C GLU A 110 7.63 21.40 -4.63
N GLY A 111 6.36 21.80 -4.48
CA GLY A 111 5.97 22.93 -3.65
C GLY A 111 5.94 22.63 -2.14
N TYR A 112 6.18 21.38 -1.72
CA TYR A 112 5.93 20.93 -0.36
C TYR A 112 7.05 20.03 0.18
N PRO A 113 7.22 19.92 1.52
CA PRO A 113 8.14 18.95 2.10
C PRO A 113 7.81 17.53 1.62
N ARG A 114 8.83 16.83 1.14
CA ARG A 114 8.73 15.45 0.62
C ARG A 114 10.03 14.68 0.89
N ALA A 115 9.93 13.35 0.96
CA ALA A 115 11.08 12.46 1.00
C ALA A 115 11.88 12.57 -0.30
N GLU A 116 13.18 12.29 -0.23
CA GLU A 116 14.10 12.48 -1.37
C GLU A 116 13.70 11.63 -2.58
N HIS A 117 13.17 10.41 -2.35
CA HIS A 117 12.76 9.50 -3.42
C HIS A 117 11.48 9.93 -4.15
N ILE A 118 10.68 10.85 -3.60
CA ILE A 118 9.50 11.40 -4.29
C ILE A 118 9.99 12.47 -5.29
N ALA A 119 10.52 12.07 -6.44
CA ALA A 119 11.19 12.96 -7.40
C ALA A 119 10.58 12.84 -8.81
N GLU A 120 11.24 13.45 -9.81
CA GLU A 120 10.73 13.57 -11.19
C GLU A 120 10.27 12.26 -11.84
N TRP A 121 10.88 11.13 -11.48
CA TRP A 121 10.48 9.81 -11.98
C TRP A 121 9.03 9.46 -11.61
N THR A 122 8.54 9.95 -10.45
CA THR A 122 7.17 9.70 -9.98
C THR A 122 6.11 10.42 -10.81
N TYR A 123 6.50 11.37 -11.67
CA TYR A 123 5.58 12.16 -12.51
C TYR A 123 5.26 11.46 -13.83
N GLN A 124 5.97 10.38 -14.14
CA GLN A 124 5.74 9.58 -15.34
C GLN A 124 4.74 8.48 -15.03
N PRO A 125 3.72 8.26 -15.89
CA PRO A 125 2.83 7.12 -15.77
C PRO A 125 3.58 5.79 -15.88
N ASP A 126 3.34 4.88 -14.94
CA ASP A 126 3.87 3.51 -14.97
C ASP A 126 2.90 2.51 -14.30
N VAL A 127 3.29 1.23 -14.25
CA VAL A 127 2.53 0.16 -13.57
C VAL A 127 2.33 0.45 -12.08
N ASN A 128 3.26 1.16 -11.45
CA ASN A 128 3.07 1.75 -10.14
C ASN A 128 2.65 3.22 -10.31
N PRO A 129 1.41 3.62 -9.95
CA PRO A 129 0.39 2.87 -9.20
C PRO A 129 -0.73 2.29 -10.08
N THR A 130 -0.67 2.45 -11.41
CA THR A 130 -1.79 2.13 -12.31
C THR A 130 -2.32 0.68 -12.14
N ALA A 131 -1.42 -0.31 -12.12
CA ALA A 131 -1.78 -1.72 -11.95
C ALA A 131 -2.37 -1.98 -10.56
N GLY A 132 -1.76 -1.38 -9.55
CA GLY A 132 -2.20 -1.43 -8.16
C GLY A 132 -3.62 -0.92 -7.96
N LEU A 133 -3.91 0.26 -8.50
CA LEU A 133 -5.24 0.87 -8.46
C LEU A 133 -6.29 0.01 -9.17
N VAL A 134 -5.95 -0.58 -10.32
CA VAL A 134 -6.86 -1.51 -11.03
C VAL A 134 -7.16 -2.73 -10.16
N GLY A 135 -6.15 -3.37 -9.58
CA GLY A 135 -6.32 -4.51 -8.68
C GLY A 135 -7.23 -4.18 -7.49
N ARG A 136 -6.99 -3.05 -6.83
CA ARG A 136 -7.82 -2.57 -5.71
C ARG A 136 -9.26 -2.29 -6.12
N LEU A 137 -9.50 -1.75 -7.32
CA LEU A 137 -10.87 -1.58 -7.83
C LEU A 137 -11.58 -2.91 -8.10
N HIS A 138 -10.87 -3.94 -8.53
CA HIS A 138 -11.43 -5.30 -8.59
C HIS A 138 -11.80 -5.82 -7.19
N LYS A 139 -10.91 -5.67 -6.20
CA LYS A 139 -11.18 -6.07 -4.79
C LYS A 139 -12.37 -5.31 -4.19
N LEU A 140 -12.50 -4.02 -4.49
CA LEU A 140 -13.64 -3.18 -4.07
C LEU A 140 -14.94 -3.49 -4.84
N GLY A 141 -14.86 -4.23 -5.95
CA GLY A 141 -16.00 -4.53 -6.81
C GLY A 141 -16.59 -3.28 -7.48
N ILE A 142 -15.71 -2.36 -7.89
CA ILE A 142 -16.09 -1.10 -8.55
C ILE A 142 -15.83 -1.23 -10.05
N GLU A 143 -16.88 -1.01 -10.83
CA GLU A 143 -16.82 -0.92 -12.28
C GLU A 143 -16.77 0.54 -12.71
N HIS A 144 -15.84 0.85 -13.63
CA HIS A 144 -15.67 2.17 -14.20
C HIS A 144 -14.95 2.10 -15.56
N PRO A 145 -15.31 2.91 -16.57
CA PRO A 145 -14.62 2.92 -17.86
C PRO A 145 -13.10 3.13 -17.76
N TRP A 146 -12.63 3.91 -16.78
CA TRP A 146 -11.20 4.08 -16.51
C TRP A 146 -10.51 2.77 -16.11
N ARG A 147 -11.13 1.95 -15.26
CA ARG A 147 -10.56 0.67 -14.82
C ARG A 147 -10.28 -0.23 -16.02
N ASP A 148 -11.21 -0.29 -16.97
CA ASP A 148 -11.08 -1.15 -18.15
C ASP A 148 -9.98 -0.63 -19.11
N LYS A 149 -9.86 0.69 -19.30
CA LYS A 149 -8.76 1.30 -20.08
C LYS A 149 -7.40 1.05 -19.41
N ALA A 150 -7.29 1.36 -18.12
CA ALA A 150 -6.09 1.17 -17.33
C ALA A 150 -5.66 -0.31 -17.30
N SER A 151 -6.62 -1.25 -17.17
CA SER A 151 -6.36 -2.68 -17.27
C SER A 151 -5.77 -3.07 -18.63
N ALA A 152 -6.33 -2.58 -19.74
CA ALA A 152 -5.79 -2.84 -21.07
C ALA A 152 -4.37 -2.28 -21.25
N TRP A 153 -4.11 -1.09 -20.70
CA TRP A 153 -2.77 -0.50 -20.67
C TRP A 153 -1.79 -1.35 -19.84
N CYS A 154 -2.17 -1.77 -18.64
CA CYS A 154 -1.36 -2.64 -17.77
C CYS A 154 -1.03 -3.96 -18.46
N ALA A 155 -2.02 -4.62 -19.07
CA ALA A 155 -1.81 -5.86 -19.82
C ALA A 155 -0.77 -5.67 -20.94
N THR A 156 -0.87 -4.58 -21.70
CA THR A 156 0.08 -4.24 -22.76
C THR A 156 1.48 -4.00 -22.22
N ARG A 157 1.60 -3.25 -21.11
CA ARG A 157 2.87 -2.91 -20.48
C ARG A 157 3.56 -4.15 -19.89
N ILE A 158 2.82 -5.02 -19.21
CA ILE A 158 3.31 -6.25 -18.58
C ILE A 158 3.74 -7.28 -19.64
N ALA A 159 3.03 -7.36 -20.78
CA ALA A 159 3.41 -8.23 -21.89
C ALA A 159 4.78 -7.86 -22.52
N GLN A 160 5.27 -6.63 -22.30
CA GLN A 160 6.60 -6.20 -22.74
C GLN A 160 7.70 -6.56 -21.73
N GLY A 161 7.34 -6.90 -20.49
CA GLY A 161 8.26 -7.26 -19.42
C GLY A 161 7.76 -6.79 -18.05
N PHE A 162 8.17 -7.51 -17.00
CA PHE A 162 7.94 -7.11 -15.62
C PHE A 162 8.85 -5.93 -15.22
N PRO A 163 8.43 -5.11 -14.23
CA PRO A 163 9.24 -4.03 -13.72
C PRO A 163 10.53 -4.55 -13.09
N GLU A 164 11.55 -3.68 -13.00
CA GLU A 164 12.85 -4.02 -12.40
C GLU A 164 12.89 -3.83 -10.89
N ASP A 165 11.88 -3.18 -10.32
CA ASP A 165 11.79 -2.84 -8.90
C ASP A 165 10.65 -3.60 -8.20
N ALA A 166 10.89 -4.01 -6.95
CA ALA A 166 9.93 -4.80 -6.18
C ALA A 166 8.64 -4.07 -5.82
N HIS A 167 8.65 -2.73 -5.69
CA HIS A 167 7.42 -1.96 -5.48
C HIS A 167 6.55 -1.98 -6.73
N GLY A 168 7.16 -1.82 -7.91
CA GLY A 168 6.45 -1.99 -9.17
C GLY A 168 5.89 -3.41 -9.34
N MET A 169 6.67 -4.41 -8.94
CA MET A 169 6.22 -5.80 -8.99
C MET A 169 5.03 -6.05 -8.06
N HIS A 170 5.02 -5.45 -6.87
CA HIS A 170 3.90 -5.53 -5.93
C HIS A 170 2.60 -5.05 -6.60
N GLU A 171 2.63 -3.90 -7.26
CA GLU A 171 1.45 -3.37 -7.98
C GLU A 171 1.03 -4.23 -9.18
N VAL A 172 2.00 -4.84 -9.88
CA VAL A 172 1.71 -5.81 -10.94
C VAL A 172 1.03 -7.06 -10.40
N LEU A 173 1.47 -7.58 -9.25
CA LEU A 173 0.88 -8.76 -8.62
C LEU A 173 -0.54 -8.49 -8.10
N GLU A 174 -0.79 -7.30 -7.55
CA GLU A 174 -2.15 -6.83 -7.19
C GLU A 174 -3.10 -6.85 -8.40
N TYR A 175 -2.61 -6.47 -9.59
CA TYR A 175 -3.39 -6.56 -10.83
C TYR A 175 -3.58 -8.01 -11.31
N LEU A 176 -2.49 -8.78 -11.40
CA LEU A 176 -2.49 -10.13 -11.97
C LEU A 176 -3.34 -11.14 -11.17
N GLU A 177 -3.59 -10.89 -9.88
CA GLU A 177 -4.52 -11.67 -9.06
C GLU A 177 -5.95 -11.71 -9.67
N HIS A 178 -6.31 -10.70 -10.48
CA HIS A 178 -7.64 -10.55 -11.05
C HIS A 178 -7.76 -10.91 -12.53
N THR A 179 -6.66 -11.27 -13.20
CA THR A 179 -6.70 -11.63 -14.63
C THR A 179 -7.07 -13.11 -14.85
N GLY A 180 -6.83 -13.96 -13.85
CA GLY A 180 -7.15 -15.40 -13.90
C GLY A 180 -6.17 -16.25 -14.71
N ASP A 181 -5.08 -15.66 -15.22
CA ASP A 181 -4.09 -16.29 -16.09
C ASP A 181 -2.63 -15.98 -15.68
N ALA A 182 -2.42 -15.56 -14.43
CA ALA A 182 -1.10 -15.26 -13.89
C ALA A 182 -0.11 -16.45 -14.02
N ASP A 183 1.06 -16.18 -14.60
CA ASP A 183 2.17 -17.14 -14.71
C ASP A 183 3.05 -17.13 -13.44
N PHE A 184 2.78 -18.05 -12.51
CA PHE A 184 3.53 -18.18 -11.26
C PHE A 184 5.01 -18.53 -11.48
N ASP A 185 5.34 -19.28 -12.53
CA ASP A 185 6.71 -19.69 -12.79
C ASP A 185 7.52 -18.49 -13.29
N GLN A 186 6.95 -17.70 -14.21
CA GLN A 186 7.55 -16.44 -14.66
C GLN A 186 7.79 -15.47 -13.50
N VAL A 187 6.80 -15.30 -12.61
CA VAL A 187 6.93 -14.45 -11.42
C VAL A 187 8.04 -14.95 -10.50
N ARG A 188 8.08 -16.26 -10.21
CA ARG A 188 9.10 -16.86 -9.34
C ARG A 188 10.52 -16.68 -9.91
N GLU A 189 10.68 -16.80 -11.22
CA GLU A 189 11.96 -16.55 -11.90
C GLU A 189 12.36 -15.07 -11.93
N TRP A 190 11.39 -14.16 -11.85
CA TRP A 190 11.63 -12.72 -11.90
C TRP A 190 11.98 -12.12 -10.54
N LEU A 191 11.31 -12.55 -9.47
CA LEU A 191 11.46 -11.99 -8.12
C LEU A 191 12.94 -11.79 -7.68
N PRO A 192 13.86 -12.77 -7.82
CA PRO A 192 15.24 -12.60 -7.37
C PRO A 192 16.05 -11.54 -8.12
N LYS A 193 15.55 -11.03 -9.26
CA LYS A 193 16.22 -10.03 -10.10
C LYS A 193 15.83 -8.60 -9.72
N LEU A 194 14.79 -8.44 -8.90
CA LEU A 194 14.20 -7.15 -8.58
C LEU A 194 15.09 -6.34 -7.64
N GLN A 195 15.24 -5.06 -7.95
CA GLN A 195 15.72 -4.07 -7.00
C GLN A 195 14.76 -4.01 -5.81
N HIS A 196 15.30 -3.75 -4.63
CA HIS A 196 14.54 -3.67 -3.38
C HIS A 196 13.78 -4.94 -2.98
N TYR A 197 13.94 -6.09 -3.65
CA TYR A 197 13.41 -7.34 -3.12
C TYR A 197 14.30 -7.85 -1.97
N ARG A 198 13.69 -8.16 -0.84
CA ARG A 198 14.36 -8.64 0.38
C ARG A 198 13.94 -10.07 0.66
N ALA A 199 14.54 -11.00 -0.07
CA ALA A 199 14.26 -12.42 0.07
C ALA A 199 14.71 -12.97 1.45
N ASP A 200 15.82 -12.47 1.97
CA ASP A 200 16.42 -12.87 3.25
C ASP A 200 15.90 -11.99 4.39
N ALA A 201 15.32 -12.60 5.42
CA ALA A 201 14.82 -11.92 6.61
C ALA A 201 15.94 -11.31 7.49
N ALA A 202 17.18 -11.73 7.29
CA ALA A 202 18.33 -11.15 7.98
C ALA A 202 18.79 -9.83 7.34
N ASP A 203 18.40 -9.53 6.09
CA ASP A 203 18.78 -8.30 5.39
C ASP A 203 18.10 -7.08 6.04
N PRO A 204 18.88 -6.16 6.66
CA PRO A 204 18.32 -5.00 7.36
C PRO A 204 17.98 -3.84 6.40
N THR A 205 18.26 -3.97 5.10
CA THR A 205 18.12 -2.87 4.15
C THR A 205 16.67 -2.68 3.71
N TYR A 206 16.31 -1.45 3.37
CA TYR A 206 15.00 -1.10 2.87
C TYR A 206 14.59 -1.94 1.65
N GLY A 207 13.35 -2.42 1.63
CA GLY A 207 12.76 -3.06 0.46
C GLY A 207 11.46 -3.83 0.74
N VAL A 208 10.96 -4.50 -0.30
CA VAL A 208 9.75 -5.31 -0.28
C VAL A 208 10.07 -6.75 0.10
N THR A 209 9.39 -7.27 1.11
CA THR A 209 9.57 -8.61 1.67
C THR A 209 8.53 -9.60 1.13
N PRO A 210 8.78 -10.92 1.23
CA PRO A 210 7.77 -11.96 1.02
C PRO A 210 6.44 -11.71 1.75
N LEU A 211 6.47 -11.12 2.95
CA LEU A 211 5.25 -10.82 3.71
C LEU A 211 4.43 -9.64 3.15
N GLN A 212 4.99 -8.82 2.27
CA GLN A 212 4.21 -7.81 1.54
C GLN A 212 3.50 -8.43 0.34
N PHE A 213 4.13 -9.39 -0.35
CA PHE A 213 3.48 -10.14 -1.43
C PHE A 213 2.47 -11.18 -0.94
N ALA A 214 2.69 -11.76 0.25
CA ALA A 214 1.82 -12.75 0.89
C ALA A 214 1.53 -12.38 2.35
N PRO A 215 0.76 -11.30 2.60
CA PRO A 215 0.47 -10.82 3.96
C PRO A 215 -0.43 -11.75 4.78
N THR A 216 -1.05 -12.75 4.15
CA THR A 216 -1.90 -13.75 4.80
C THR A 216 -1.60 -15.17 4.28
N PRO A 217 -1.90 -16.23 5.04
CA PRO A 217 -1.70 -17.61 4.58
C PRO A 217 -2.60 -18.02 3.40
N ASP A 218 -3.67 -17.27 3.12
CA ASP A 218 -4.60 -17.46 2.00
C ASP A 218 -4.37 -16.47 0.83
N SER A 219 -3.32 -15.64 0.89
CA SER A 219 -2.96 -14.73 -0.20
C SER A 219 -2.75 -15.49 -1.51
N TYR A 220 -3.23 -14.95 -2.64
CA TYR A 220 -3.11 -15.58 -3.96
C TYR A 220 -1.65 -15.93 -4.32
N TRP A 221 -0.72 -15.06 -3.94
CA TRP A 221 0.72 -15.19 -4.20
C TRP A 221 1.49 -15.99 -3.14
N ARG A 222 0.82 -16.48 -2.09
CA ARG A 222 1.43 -17.32 -1.04
C ARG A 222 2.23 -18.52 -1.58
N PRO A 223 1.82 -19.21 -2.67
CA PRO A 223 2.59 -20.32 -3.25
C PRO A 223 3.95 -19.93 -3.86
N LEU A 224 4.27 -18.64 -3.99
CA LEU A 224 5.60 -18.20 -4.45
C LEU A 224 6.69 -18.41 -3.40
N PHE A 225 6.32 -18.54 -2.13
CA PHE A 225 7.24 -18.54 -1.00
C PHE A 225 7.16 -19.85 -0.21
N THR A 226 8.28 -20.28 0.35
CA THR A 226 8.32 -21.44 1.25
C THR A 226 7.85 -21.05 2.65
N ASP A 227 7.37 -22.04 3.41
CA ASP A 227 6.98 -21.84 4.81
C ASP A 227 8.17 -21.33 5.64
N GLU A 228 9.36 -21.93 5.46
CA GLU A 228 10.59 -21.50 6.13
C GLU A 228 10.95 -20.04 5.84
N GLN A 229 10.78 -19.59 4.61
CA GLN A 229 11.05 -18.20 4.25
C GLN A 229 10.09 -17.24 4.96
N LEU A 230 8.79 -17.55 4.95
CA LEU A 230 7.79 -16.71 5.59
C LEU A 230 7.92 -16.72 7.12
N ASP A 231 8.20 -17.88 7.71
CA ASP A 231 8.44 -18.02 9.14
C ASP A 231 9.66 -17.18 9.59
N ALA A 232 10.74 -17.18 8.81
CA ALA A 232 11.91 -16.34 9.09
C ALA A 232 11.56 -14.83 9.07
N HIS A 233 10.76 -14.38 8.09
CA HIS A 233 10.29 -12.99 8.02
C HIS A 233 9.31 -12.64 9.16
N LEU A 234 8.46 -13.58 9.59
CA LEU A 234 7.55 -13.39 10.73
C LEU A 234 8.32 -13.30 12.05
N ASP A 235 9.34 -14.14 12.23
CA ASP A 235 10.24 -14.10 13.39
C ASP A 235 11.00 -12.77 13.45
N ARG A 236 11.48 -12.30 12.30
CA ARG A 236 12.12 -10.99 12.18
C ARG A 236 11.16 -9.85 12.55
N MET A 237 9.93 -9.89 12.01
CA MET A 237 8.90 -8.89 12.30
C MET A 237 8.60 -8.81 13.81
N ILE A 238 8.55 -9.95 14.50
CA ILE A 238 8.40 -9.99 15.97
C ILE A 238 9.60 -9.34 16.67
N ALA A 239 10.83 -9.67 16.24
CA ALA A 239 12.06 -9.17 16.84
C ALA A 239 12.27 -7.67 16.62
N ASP A 240 11.73 -7.10 15.54
CA ASP A 240 11.89 -5.69 15.17
C ASP A 240 10.95 -4.72 15.91
N GLN A 241 10.01 -5.21 16.72
CA GLN A 241 9.18 -4.34 17.56
C GLN A 241 10.07 -3.51 18.52
N GLN A 242 9.91 -2.19 18.51
CA GLN A 242 10.71 -1.31 19.32
C GLN A 242 10.21 -1.22 20.78
N PRO A 243 11.04 -0.75 21.73
CA PRO A 243 10.67 -0.67 23.15
C PRO A 243 9.44 0.20 23.44
N ASP A 244 9.09 1.14 22.57
CA ASP A 244 7.90 1.99 22.69
C ASP A 244 6.62 1.34 22.13
N GLY A 245 6.74 0.12 21.59
CA GLY A 245 5.68 -0.73 21.05
C GLY A 245 5.48 -0.64 19.54
N GLY A 246 6.03 0.37 18.87
CA GLY A 246 5.87 0.56 17.43
C GLY A 246 6.95 -0.14 16.61
N TRP A 247 6.74 -0.21 15.29
CA TRP A 247 7.78 -0.60 14.35
C TRP A 247 8.51 0.63 13.81
N ALA A 248 9.78 0.45 13.45
CA ALA A 248 10.57 1.49 12.79
C ALA A 248 10.35 1.44 11.28
N ILE A 249 10.66 2.55 10.61
CA ILE A 249 10.85 2.62 9.17
C ILE A 249 12.34 2.61 8.85
N THR A 250 12.70 2.26 7.62
CA THR A 250 14.09 2.13 7.14
C THR A 250 14.47 3.13 6.04
N TRP A 251 13.61 4.14 5.82
CA TRP A 251 13.83 5.27 4.91
C TRP A 251 13.62 6.59 5.66
N GLU A 252 13.93 7.72 5.00
CA GLU A 252 13.85 9.07 5.59
C GLU A 252 12.63 9.85 5.06
N PRO A 253 11.58 10.06 5.86
CA PRO A 253 10.44 10.90 5.51
C PRO A 253 10.75 12.39 5.64
N PRO A 254 9.88 13.31 5.17
CA PRO A 254 10.13 14.75 5.19
C PRO A 254 10.11 15.42 6.59
N GLY A 255 10.05 14.65 7.68
CA GLY A 255 10.10 15.19 9.03
C GLY A 255 9.44 14.30 10.09
N PRO A 256 9.51 14.71 11.38
CA PRO A 256 9.13 13.87 12.52
C PRO A 256 7.65 13.51 12.57
N ALA A 257 6.77 14.37 12.05
CA ALA A 257 5.36 14.04 11.91
C ALA A 257 5.19 12.85 10.95
N ALA A 258 5.68 12.96 9.71
CA ALA A 258 5.63 11.90 8.72
C ALA A 258 6.25 10.58 9.23
N THR A 259 7.35 10.65 9.98
CA THR A 259 7.93 9.48 10.66
C THR A 259 6.92 8.80 11.59
N LEU A 260 6.27 9.53 12.50
CA LEU A 260 5.29 8.94 13.42
C LEU A 260 4.04 8.43 12.70
N GLU A 261 3.61 9.12 11.65
CA GLU A 261 2.49 8.70 10.80
C GLU A 261 2.77 7.34 10.15
N TYR A 262 3.95 7.17 9.52
CA TYR A 262 4.36 5.87 8.98
C TYR A 262 4.52 4.82 10.06
N ARG A 263 5.14 5.16 11.20
CA ARG A 263 5.27 4.20 12.30
C ARG A 263 3.89 3.68 12.73
N GLY A 264 2.86 4.52 12.71
CA GLY A 264 1.47 4.10 12.86
C GLY A 264 1.04 3.08 11.80
N ILE A 265 1.25 3.40 10.52
CA ILE A 265 0.89 2.54 9.37
C ILE A 265 1.59 1.17 9.47
N VAL A 266 2.92 1.16 9.61
CA VAL A 266 3.69 -0.10 9.66
C VAL A 266 3.41 -0.91 10.92
N THR A 267 3.07 -0.26 12.05
CA THR A 267 2.66 -0.97 13.27
C THR A 267 1.31 -1.68 13.06
N VAL A 268 0.31 -1.00 12.48
CA VAL A 268 -0.98 -1.64 12.16
C VAL A 268 -0.78 -2.77 11.14
N GLY A 269 0.04 -2.55 10.12
CA GLY A 269 0.40 -3.57 9.12
C GLY A 269 1.05 -4.80 9.73
N ALA A 270 2.09 -4.62 10.55
CA ALA A 270 2.80 -5.72 11.22
C ALA A 270 1.85 -6.55 12.10
N LEU A 271 1.04 -5.89 12.94
CA LEU A 271 0.06 -6.59 13.77
C LEU A 271 -0.98 -7.32 12.92
N ARG A 272 -1.43 -6.76 11.79
CA ARG A 272 -2.39 -7.42 10.89
C ARG A 272 -1.80 -8.70 10.28
N THR A 273 -0.56 -8.63 9.79
CA THR A 273 0.15 -9.79 9.25
C THR A 273 0.39 -10.85 10.32
N LEU A 274 0.91 -10.46 11.50
CA LEU A 274 1.11 -11.40 12.61
C LEU A 274 -0.21 -12.07 13.05
N LYS A 275 -1.32 -11.33 13.07
CA LYS A 275 -2.64 -11.88 13.36
C LYS A 275 -3.04 -12.93 12.33
N ALA A 276 -2.88 -12.62 11.04
CA ALA A 276 -3.25 -13.50 9.94
C ALA A 276 -2.49 -14.84 9.97
N TYR A 277 -1.21 -14.81 10.38
CA TYR A 277 -0.38 -15.99 10.54
C TYR A 277 -0.47 -16.65 11.93
N ASN A 278 -1.39 -16.21 12.81
CA ASN A 278 -1.55 -16.71 14.18
C ASN A 278 -0.27 -16.59 15.04
N ARG A 279 0.42 -15.45 14.93
CA ARG A 279 1.67 -15.11 15.63
C ARG A 279 1.50 -13.97 16.66
N LEU A 280 0.27 -13.50 16.91
CA LEU A 280 -0.07 -12.51 17.94
C LEU A 280 -0.46 -13.16 19.28
#